data_AF-A0A6N9BT99-F1
#
_entry.id   AF-A0A6N9BT99-F1
#
_cell.length_a   1.000
_cell.length_b   1.000
_cell.length_c   1.000
_cell.angle_alpha   90.00
_cell.angle_beta   90.00
_cell.angle_gamma   90.00
#
_symmetry.space_group_name_H-M   'P 1'
#
loop_
_entity.id
_entity.type
_entity.pdbx_description
1 polymer ?
#
loop_
_entity_poly.entity_id
_entity_poly.type
_entity_poly.pdbx_seq_one_letter_code
_entity_poly.pdbx_strand_id
1 'polypeptide(L)'
;MQPELETRGTRTDKGWRDHDGFVGRRQPGTGPRSDPRGDFPTGPQVGDAMPDVRCVTADATPFDLHAHRGGRPAVFVFYRSAVW
;
A
#
# COMPACT_ATOMS: atom_id res chain seq x y z
N MET A 1 -12.05 -1.50 14.29
CA MET A 1 -12.63 -0.27 13.69
C MET A 1 -12.60 -0.47 12.19
N GLN A 2 -13.71 -0.28 11.48
CA GLN A 2 -13.68 -0.31 10.00
C GLN A 2 -13.15 1.04 9.51
N PRO A 3 -12.19 1.08 8.57
CA PRO A 3 -11.70 2.34 8.04
C PRO A 3 -12.80 3.04 7.26
N GLU A 4 -12.78 4.37 7.28
CA GLU A 4 -13.64 5.16 6.41
C GLU A 4 -13.25 4.88 4.94
N LEU A 5 -14.21 4.74 4.03
CA LEU A 5 -13.91 4.45 2.62
C LEU A 5 -13.94 5.69 1.75
N GLU A 6 -13.12 5.72 0.71
CA GLU A 6 -13.17 6.72 -0.36
C GLU A 6 -14.39 6.44 -1.25
N THR A 7 -15.31 7.39 -1.31
CA THR A 7 -16.58 7.29 -2.05
C THR A 7 -16.72 8.36 -3.13
N ARG A 8 -15.79 9.32 -3.20
CA ARG A 8 -15.79 10.41 -4.17
C ARG A 8 -15.46 9.85 -5.55
N GLY A 9 -16.41 9.99 -6.46
CA GLY A 9 -16.22 9.66 -7.86
C GLY A 9 -17.08 10.53 -8.76
N THR A 10 -16.53 10.89 -9.91
CA THR A 10 -17.26 11.60 -10.96
C THR A 10 -17.68 10.62 -12.05
N ARG A 11 -18.94 10.63 -12.45
CA ARG A 11 -19.44 9.80 -13.55
C ARG A 11 -18.90 10.31 -14.87
N THR A 12 -18.41 9.40 -15.70
CA THR A 12 -17.87 9.62 -17.04
C THR A 12 -18.63 8.77 -18.06
N ASP A 13 -18.32 8.94 -19.34
CA ASP A 13 -18.77 8.07 -20.43
C ASP A 13 -18.34 6.60 -20.26
N LYS A 14 -17.17 6.36 -19.64
CA LYS A 14 -16.53 5.04 -19.50
C LYS A 14 -16.64 4.41 -18.12
N GLY A 15 -17.25 5.08 -17.14
CA GLY A 15 -17.38 4.59 -15.77
C GLY A 15 -17.26 5.70 -14.73
N TRP A 16 -16.65 5.39 -13.59
CA TRP A 16 -16.44 6.34 -12.49
C TRP A 16 -14.95 6.66 -12.34
N ARG A 17 -14.63 7.94 -12.45
CA ARG A 17 -13.29 8.48 -12.18
C ARG A 17 -13.16 8.77 -10.68
N ASP A 18 -12.11 8.24 -10.04
CA ASP A 18 -11.77 8.56 -8.65
C ASP A 18 -10.91 9.83 -8.53
N HIS A 19 -10.48 10.13 -7.30
CA HIS A 19 -9.67 11.31 -7.00
C HIS A 19 -8.23 11.25 -7.56
N ASP A 20 -7.70 10.05 -7.79
CA ASP A 20 -6.39 9.81 -8.41
C ASP A 20 -6.44 9.87 -9.95
N GLY A 21 -7.65 9.97 -10.52
CA GLY A 21 -7.89 10.05 -11.96
C GLY A 21 -8.14 8.70 -12.64
N PHE A 22 -8.18 7.59 -11.89
CA PHE A 22 -8.42 6.27 -12.44
C PHE A 22 -9.92 6.02 -12.71
N VAL A 23 -10.24 5.55 -13.93
CA VAL A 23 -11.62 5.28 -14.37
C VAL A 23 -11.90 3.79 -14.28
N GLY A 24 -12.84 3.41 -13.42
CA GLY A 24 -13.26 2.02 -13.23
C GLY A 24 -14.77 1.85 -13.38
N ARG A 25 -15.20 0.60 -13.61
CA ARG A 25 -16.61 0.29 -13.89
C ARG A 25 -17.55 0.55 -12.71
N ARG A 26 -17.06 0.46 -11.48
CA ARG A 26 -17.82 0.70 -10.25
C ARG A 26 -17.45 2.05 -9.64
N GLN A 27 -18.37 2.64 -8.88
CA GLN A 27 -18.10 3.82 -8.06
C GLN A 27 -17.12 3.46 -6.93
N PRO A 28 -16.20 4.37 -6.56
CA PRO A 28 -15.41 4.24 -5.32
C PRO A 28 -16.30 3.94 -4.10
N GLY A 29 -15.77 3.16 -3.17
CA GLY A 29 -16.46 2.69 -1.97
C GLY A 29 -17.29 1.43 -2.16
N THR A 30 -17.26 0.81 -3.36
CA THR A 30 -18.07 -0.37 -3.66
C THR A 30 -17.23 -1.55 -4.14
N GLY A 31 -17.31 -2.68 -3.43
CA GLY A 31 -16.69 -3.95 -3.82
C GLY A 31 -15.17 -3.85 -3.95
N PRO A 32 -14.57 -4.15 -5.12
CA PRO A 32 -13.11 -4.08 -5.31
C PRO A 32 -12.56 -2.64 -5.28
N ARG A 33 -13.43 -1.62 -5.17
CA ARG A 33 -13.06 -0.21 -5.10
C ARG A 33 -13.27 0.40 -3.70
N SER A 34 -13.23 -0.43 -2.66
CA SER A 34 -13.33 0.00 -1.27
C SER A 34 -11.97 0.45 -0.74
N ASP A 35 -11.41 1.49 -1.36
CA ASP A 35 -10.14 2.08 -0.94
C ASP A 35 -10.35 2.80 0.40
N PRO A 36 -9.55 2.53 1.44
CA PRO A 36 -9.71 3.19 2.73
C PRO A 36 -9.13 4.62 2.70
N ARG A 37 -9.75 5.51 3.47
CA ARG A 37 -9.31 6.89 3.71
C ARG A 37 -8.55 7.00 5.03
N GLY A 38 -7.65 7.97 5.08
CA GLY A 38 -6.81 8.26 6.23
C GLY A 38 -5.33 8.03 5.93
N ASP A 39 -4.51 8.20 6.96
CA ASP A 39 -3.08 8.02 6.87
C ASP A 39 -2.74 6.52 6.92
N PHE A 40 -2.12 6.04 5.85
CA PHE A 40 -1.55 4.70 5.75
C PHE A 40 -0.03 4.82 5.65
N PRO A 41 0.68 5.13 6.76
CA PRO A 41 2.11 5.33 6.72
C PRO A 41 2.78 4.04 6.25
N THR A 42 3.54 4.15 5.16
CA THR A 42 4.31 3.02 4.59
C THR A 42 5.70 2.91 5.21
N GLY A 43 5.98 3.60 6.32
CA GLY A 43 7.28 3.52 6.97
C GLY A 43 7.49 4.57 8.06
N PRO A 44 8.67 4.52 8.71
CA PRO A 44 9.10 5.54 9.66
C PRO A 44 9.31 6.91 8.98
N GLN A 45 9.30 8.00 9.75
CA GLN A 45 9.64 9.33 9.19
C GLN A 45 11.12 9.40 8.82
N VAL A 46 11.50 10.40 8.02
CA VAL A 46 12.92 10.63 7.71
C VAL A 46 13.69 10.97 8.97
N GLY A 47 14.73 10.18 9.27
CA GLY A 47 15.56 10.33 10.47
C GLY A 47 15.17 9.37 11.60
N ASP A 48 13.96 8.80 11.57
CA ASP A 48 13.55 7.76 12.51
C ASP A 48 14.28 6.45 12.20
N ALA A 49 14.44 5.63 13.25
CA ALA A 49 14.98 4.29 13.09
C ALA A 49 14.00 3.41 12.31
N MET A 50 14.54 2.61 11.38
CA MET A 50 13.77 1.54 10.74
C MET A 50 13.36 0.50 11.79
N PRO A 51 12.10 0.03 11.80
CA PRO A 51 11.67 -1.03 12.72
C PRO A 51 12.34 -2.37 12.41
N ASP A 52 12.31 -3.27 13.40
CA ASP A 52 12.70 -4.67 13.24
C ASP A 52 11.82 -5.35 12.18
N VAL A 53 12.37 -5.53 10.98
CA VAL A 53 11.71 -6.31 9.93
C VAL A 53 12.29 -7.72 9.91
N ARG A 54 11.48 -8.66 10.40
CA ARG A 54 11.76 -10.10 10.36
C ARG A 54 10.68 -10.81 9.56
N CYS A 55 11.09 -11.59 8.56
CA CYS A 55 10.16 -12.32 7.71
C CYS A 55 10.77 -13.61 7.18
N VAL A 56 10.00 -14.32 6.35
CA VAL A 56 10.47 -15.44 5.55
C VAL A 56 10.42 -15.00 4.09
N THR A 57 11.52 -15.17 3.37
CA THR A 57 11.62 -14.86 1.94
C THR A 57 10.83 -15.84 1.09
N ALA A 58 10.67 -15.53 -0.20
CA ALA A 58 9.94 -16.38 -1.13
C ALA A 58 10.53 -17.79 -1.29
N ASP A 59 11.83 -17.97 -1.04
CA ASP A 59 12.53 -19.26 -1.04
C ASP A 59 12.59 -19.92 0.35
N ALA A 60 11.72 -19.50 1.27
CA ALA A 60 11.61 -20.01 2.64
C ALA A 60 12.82 -19.75 3.55
N THR A 61 13.67 -18.76 3.23
CA THR A 61 14.81 -18.38 4.06
C THR A 61 14.39 -17.37 5.15
N PRO A 62 14.80 -17.56 6.42
CA PRO A 62 14.61 -16.54 7.45
C PRO A 62 15.37 -15.26 7.11
N PHE A 63 14.71 -14.12 7.22
CA PHE A 63 15.28 -12.80 6.95
C PHE A 63 15.12 -11.86 8.14
N ASP A 64 16.21 -11.25 8.59
CA ASP A 64 16.24 -10.11 9.50
C ASP A 64 16.95 -8.92 8.80
N LEU A 65 16.25 -7.79 8.65
CA LEU A 65 16.76 -6.63 7.93
C LEU A 65 18.03 -6.06 8.56
N HIS A 66 18.08 -5.93 9.89
CA HIS A 66 19.19 -5.29 10.57
C HIS A 66 20.45 -6.16 10.56
N ALA A 67 20.28 -7.49 10.68
CA ALA A 67 21.38 -8.43 10.54
C ALA A 67 21.87 -8.52 9.09
N HIS A 68 20.97 -8.71 8.12
CA HIS A 68 21.35 -8.99 6.74
C HIS A 68 21.82 -7.77 5.94
N ARG A 69 21.43 -6.54 6.32
CA ARG A 69 22.00 -5.34 5.68
C ARG A 69 23.50 -5.22 5.94
N GLY A 70 24.03 -5.86 7.00
CA GLY A 70 25.46 -5.96 7.27
C GLY A 70 26.16 -4.60 7.34
N GLY A 71 25.54 -3.62 8.02
CA GLY A 71 26.05 -2.26 8.14
C GLY A 71 25.88 -1.37 6.90
N ARG A 72 25.39 -1.89 5.78
CA ARG A 72 25.15 -1.12 4.55
C ARG A 72 23.76 -0.46 4.56
N PRO A 73 23.55 0.57 3.71
CA PRO A 73 22.22 1.06 3.39
C PRO A 73 21.35 -0.06 2.80
N ALA A 74 20.05 -0.01 3.08
CA ALA A 74 19.05 -0.91 2.54
C ALA A 74 17.89 -0.11 1.98
N VAL A 75 17.24 -0.65 0.95
CA VAL A 75 16.00 -0.09 0.37
C VAL A 75 14.86 -1.02 0.71
N PHE A 76 13.80 -0.47 1.30
CA PHE A 76 12.58 -1.22 1.62
C PHE A 76 11.44 -0.71 0.74
N VAL A 77 10.85 -1.59 -0.07
CA VAL A 77 9.81 -1.23 -1.03
C VAL A 77 8.52 -1.96 -0.69
N PHE A 78 7.47 -1.20 -0.40
CA PHE A 78 6.11 -1.73 -0.35
C PHE A 78 5.54 -1.72 -1.76
N TYR A 79 5.22 -2.90 -2.28
CA TYR A 79 4.50 -3.02 -3.53
C TYR A 79 3.13 -3.65 -3.23
N ARG A 80 2.06 -3.03 -3.73
CA ARG A 80 0.74 -3.67 -3.78
C ARG A 80 0.67 -4.39 -5.13
N SER A 81 0.58 -5.71 -5.11
CA SER A 81 0.20 -6.45 -6.31
C SER A 81 -1.29 -6.21 -6.55
N ALA A 82 -1.63 -5.39 -7.54
CA ALA A 82 -3.00 -5.29 -8.01
C ALA A 82 -3.22 -6.38 -9.06
N VAL A 83 -3.90 -7.46 -8.69
CA VAL A 83 -4.49 -8.37 -9.67
C VAL A 83 -5.73 -7.66 -10.20
N TRP A 84 -5.72 -7.33 -11.50
CA TRP A 84 -6.82 -6.71 -12.23
C TRP A 84 -7.84 -7.74 -12.69
#